data_AF-A0A7J3PAT4-F1
#
_entry.id   AF-A0A7J3PAT4-F1
#
_cell.length_a   1.000
_cell.length_b   1.000
_cell.length_c   1.000
_cell.angle_alpha   90.00
_cell.angle_beta   90.00
_cell.angle_gamma   90.00
#
_symmetry.space_group_name_H-M   'P 1'
#
loop_
_entity.id
_entity.type
_entity.pdbx_description
1 polymer ?
#
loop_
_entity_poly.entity_id
_entity_poly.type
_entity_poly.pdbx_seq_one_letter_code
_entity_poly.pdbx_strand_id
1 'polypeptide(L)'
;LKGVNEEEVEPMIRFCSEKGLVLQLIELLPIRPDLQPFWLDLSPVEKKLERRALKVERREMHFRRKFLLPECEVEVVRSMHNTEFCLHCTRLRLTPDGYLKPCLMRNDNLVDLLTPIRKGDLEAARGAFLRATQLKEPFFKAPQTSVGFQCSGAGPAGG
;
A
#
# COMPACT_ATOMS: atom_id res chain seq x y z
N LEU A 1 -1.07 7.73 15.27
CA LEU A 1 0.18 8.50 15.37
C LEU A 1 0.65 8.42 16.80
N LYS A 2 1.90 8.00 17.00
CA LYS A 2 2.48 7.86 18.34
C LYS A 2 2.51 9.20 19.07
N GLY A 3 2.03 9.24 20.31
CA GLY A 3 2.00 10.45 21.14
C GLY A 3 1.09 11.58 20.63
N VAL A 4 0.24 11.32 19.63
CA VAL A 4 -0.67 12.34 19.06
C VAL A 4 -2.12 11.89 19.10
N ASN A 5 -2.44 10.70 18.59
CA ASN A 5 -3.83 10.22 18.51
C ASN A 5 -3.97 8.69 18.61
N GLU A 6 -2.97 8.00 19.16
CA GLU A 6 -3.04 6.53 19.31
C GLU A 6 -4.12 6.08 20.29
N GLU A 7 -4.43 6.90 21.29
CA GLU A 7 -5.50 6.66 22.26
C GLU A 7 -6.91 6.90 21.68
N GLU A 8 -7.02 7.54 20.51
CA GLU A 8 -8.30 7.86 19.87
C GLU A 8 -8.93 6.66 19.13
N VAL A 9 -8.23 5.53 19.03
CA VAL A 9 -8.73 4.36 18.27
C VAL A 9 -10.06 3.84 18.81
N GLU A 10 -10.16 3.57 20.12
CA GLU A 10 -11.41 3.06 20.72
C GLU A 10 -12.54 4.11 20.75
N PRO A 11 -12.28 5.40 21.09
CA PRO A 11 -13.26 6.46 20.90
C PRO A 11 -13.82 6.54 19.48
N MET A 12 -12.96 6.43 18.46
CA MET A 12 -13.38 6.46 17.06
C MET A 12 -14.20 5.22 16.65
N ILE A 13 -13.87 4.04 17.18
CA ILE A 13 -14.69 2.82 16.96
C ILE A 13 -16.10 3.04 17.51
N ARG A 14 -16.24 3.59 18.74
CA ARG A 14 -17.54 3.89 19.33
C ARG A 14 -18.31 4.91 18.51
N PHE A 15 -17.66 6.01 18.12
CA PHE A 15 -18.28 7.05 17.29
C PHE A 15 -18.79 6.47 15.96
N CYS A 16 -17.97 5.65 15.27
CA CYS A 16 -18.39 5.02 14.04
C CYS A 16 -19.55 4.04 14.24
N SER A 17 -19.57 3.30 15.35
CA SER A 17 -20.69 2.43 15.70
C SER A 17 -21.99 3.21 15.88
N GLU A 18 -21.98 4.28 16.67
CA GLU A 18 -23.15 5.13 16.91
C GLU A 18 -23.69 5.80 15.64
N LYS A 19 -22.83 6.05 14.65
CA LYS A 19 -23.18 6.71 13.40
C LYS A 19 -23.38 5.75 12.22
N GLY A 20 -23.19 4.45 12.41
CA GLY A 20 -23.26 3.46 11.32
C GLY A 20 -22.19 3.69 10.24
N LEU A 21 -20.99 4.12 10.62
CA LEU A 21 -19.87 4.41 9.74
C LEU A 21 -18.82 3.29 9.75
N VAL A 22 -18.02 3.22 8.68
CA VAL A 22 -16.85 2.35 8.60
C VAL A 22 -15.62 3.15 9.01
N LEU A 23 -14.90 2.67 10.03
CA LEU A 23 -13.65 3.31 10.46
C LEU A 23 -12.47 2.80 9.63
N GLN A 24 -11.70 3.71 9.03
CA GLN A 24 -10.43 3.38 8.39
C GLN A 24 -9.26 3.87 9.23
N LEU A 25 -8.49 2.93 9.78
CA LEU A 25 -7.24 3.20 10.47
C LEU A 25 -6.08 3.15 9.47
N ILE A 26 -5.40 4.26 9.27
CA ILE A 26 -4.30 4.38 8.31
C ILE A 26 -2.99 4.48 9.08
N GLU A 27 -2.09 3.53 8.84
CA GLU A 27 -0.75 3.54 9.41
C GLU A 27 0.06 4.68 8.77
N LEU A 28 0.79 5.43 9.60
CA LEU A 28 1.66 6.50 9.12
C LEU A 28 2.72 5.92 8.18
N LEU A 29 2.91 6.58 7.04
CA LEU A 29 4.05 6.34 6.16
C LEU A 29 5.10 7.43 6.40
N PRO A 30 6.17 7.18 7.18
CA PRO A 30 7.20 8.16 7.47
C PRO A 30 8.15 8.36 6.28
N ILE A 31 7.66 8.95 5.19
CA ILE A 31 8.46 9.23 3.97
C ILE A 31 9.59 10.22 4.27
N ARG A 32 9.39 11.08 5.27
CA ARG A 32 10.36 12.07 5.71
C ARG A 32 10.93 11.65 7.08
N PRO A 33 12.25 11.80 7.32
CA PRO A 33 12.88 11.38 8.57
C PRO A 33 12.25 11.97 9.84
N ASP A 34 11.74 13.21 9.78
CA ASP A 34 11.08 13.90 10.89
C ASP A 34 9.73 13.27 11.29
N LEU A 35 9.15 12.43 10.43
CA LEU A 35 7.91 11.71 10.73
C LEU A 35 8.14 10.37 11.45
N GLN A 36 9.38 9.87 11.46
CA GLN A 36 9.73 8.59 12.04
C GLN A 36 9.33 8.46 13.52
N PRO A 37 9.50 9.48 14.39
CA PRO A 37 9.10 9.40 15.80
C PRO A 37 7.59 9.19 16.02
N PHE A 38 6.75 9.58 15.06
CA PHE A 38 5.30 9.47 15.14
C PHE A 38 4.76 8.14 14.57
N TRP A 39 5.63 7.30 14.01
CA TRP A 39 5.25 5.99 13.51
C TRP A 39 4.85 5.07 14.66
N LEU A 40 3.77 4.33 14.45
CA LEU A 40 3.21 3.38 15.40
C LEU A 40 2.83 2.11 14.64
N ASP A 41 3.29 0.97 15.12
CA ASP A 41 2.89 -0.34 14.61
C ASP A 41 1.42 -0.60 14.93
N LEU A 42 0.59 -0.84 13.91
CA LEU A 42 -0.82 -1.18 14.09
C LEU A 42 -1.06 -2.67 14.36
N SER A 43 -0.04 -3.53 14.32
CA SER A 43 -0.18 -4.98 14.59
C SER A 43 -0.86 -5.29 15.93
N PRO A 44 -0.60 -4.57 17.05
CA PRO A 44 -1.33 -4.77 18.30
C PRO A 44 -2.80 -4.39 18.21
N VAL A 45 -3.14 -3.35 17.43
CA VAL A 45 -4.52 -2.92 17.18
C VAL A 45 -5.25 -3.97 16.34
N GLU A 46 -4.64 -4.47 15.26
CA GLU A 46 -5.19 -5.54 14.45
C GLU A 46 -5.47 -6.80 15.28
N LYS A 47 -4.54 -7.23 16.14
CA LYS A 47 -4.76 -8.38 17.04
C LYS A 47 -5.94 -8.16 17.99
N LYS A 48 -6.17 -6.93 18.47
CA LYS A 48 -7.35 -6.60 19.29
C LYS A 48 -8.64 -6.69 18.47
N LEU A 49 -8.63 -6.18 17.24
CA LEU A 49 -9.77 -6.26 16.32
C LEU A 49 -10.08 -7.71 15.93
N GLU A 50 -9.08 -8.53 15.63
CA GLU A 50 -9.23 -9.96 15.31
C GLU A 50 -9.95 -10.73 16.42
N ARG A 51 -9.62 -10.48 17.68
CA ARG A 51 -10.26 -11.14 18.82
C ARG A 51 -11.74 -10.76 19.01
N ARG A 52 -12.13 -9.57 18.53
CA ARG A 52 -13.50 -9.04 18.62
C ARG A 52 -14.32 -9.33 17.38
N ALA A 53 -13.68 -9.54 16.24
CA ALA A 53 -14.34 -9.65 14.95
C ALA A 53 -15.17 -10.93 14.84
N LEU A 54 -16.40 -10.78 14.35
CA LEU A 54 -17.23 -11.88 13.89
C LEU A 54 -16.66 -12.50 12.61
N LYS A 55 -16.04 -11.66 11.78
CA LYS A 55 -15.43 -12.06 10.52
C LYS A 55 -14.28 -11.13 10.14
N VAL A 56 -13.25 -11.69 9.53
CA VAL A 56 -12.17 -10.92 8.88
C VAL A 56 -12.20 -11.19 7.40
N GLU A 57 -12.31 -10.12 6.62
CA GLU A 57 -12.31 -10.15 5.16
C GLU A 57 -11.08 -9.42 4.61
N ARG A 58 -10.76 -9.69 3.34
CA ARG A 58 -9.73 -8.96 2.60
C ARG A 58 -10.36 -8.38 1.35
N ARG A 59 -10.13 -7.09 1.10
CA ARG A 59 -10.55 -6.41 -0.14
C ARG A 59 -9.59 -6.77 -1.26
N GLU A 60 -10.07 -6.84 -2.51
CA GLU A 60 -9.19 -7.03 -3.66
C GLU A 60 -8.16 -5.90 -3.80
N MET A 61 -8.61 -4.64 -3.65
CA MET A 61 -7.72 -3.49 -3.70
C MET A 61 -6.83 -3.44 -2.47
N HIS A 62 -5.51 -3.41 -2.70
CA HIS A 62 -4.47 -3.35 -1.67
C HIS A 62 -4.46 -4.49 -0.66
N PHE A 63 -5.23 -5.54 -0.90
CA PHE A 63 -5.43 -6.65 0.03
C PHE A 63 -5.77 -6.22 1.45
N ARG A 64 -6.52 -5.13 1.55
CA ARG A 64 -6.81 -4.45 2.81
C ARG A 64 -7.67 -5.34 3.70
N ARG A 65 -7.27 -5.48 4.97
CA ARG A 65 -8.04 -6.22 5.97
C ARG A 65 -9.22 -5.40 6.46
N LYS A 66 -10.38 -6.05 6.51
CA LYS A 66 -11.64 -5.53 7.03
C LYS A 66 -12.11 -6.43 8.16
N PHE A 67 -12.34 -5.84 9.32
CA PHE A 67 -12.80 -6.49 10.54
C PHE A 67 -14.28 -6.14 10.73
N LEU A 68 -15.14 -7.15 10.67
CA LEU A 68 -16.56 -6.99 10.99
C LEU A 68 -16.72 -7.25 12.48
N LEU A 69 -16.86 -6.18 13.27
CA LEU A 69 -17.16 -6.26 14.69
C LEU A 69 -18.69 -6.36 14.87
N PRO A 70 -19.18 -6.82 16.04
CA PRO A 70 -20.61 -6.80 16.36
C PRO A 70 -21.25 -5.41 16.19
N GLU A 71 -20.49 -4.36 16.49
CA GLU A 71 -20.99 -2.99 16.62
C GLU A 71 -20.64 -2.06 15.43
N CYS A 72 -19.59 -2.36 14.65
CA CYS A 72 -19.20 -1.58 13.46
C CYS A 72 -18.18 -2.32 12.58
N GLU A 73 -17.82 -1.72 11.45
CA GLU A 73 -16.77 -2.21 10.57
C GLU A 73 -15.50 -1.36 10.73
N VAL A 74 -14.35 -2.04 10.82
CA VAL A 74 -13.04 -1.38 10.88
C VAL A 74 -12.13 -1.91 9.77
N GLU A 75 -11.52 -1.03 9.00
CA GLU A 75 -10.54 -1.37 7.97
C GLU A 75 -9.15 -0.85 8.37
N VAL A 76 -8.12 -1.67 8.22
CA VAL A 76 -6.74 -1.28 8.55
C VAL A 76 -5.91 -1.17 7.27
N VAL A 77 -5.29 -0.01 7.09
CA VAL A 77 -4.43 0.32 5.95
C VAL A 77 -2.98 0.32 6.42
N ARG A 78 -2.28 -0.79 6.18
CA ARG A 78 -0.82 -0.87 6.39
C ARG A 78 -0.10 -0.18 5.24
N SER A 79 0.73 0.81 5.58
CA SER A 79 1.40 1.67 4.59
C SER A 79 2.88 1.31 4.44
N MET A 80 3.51 0.78 5.49
CA MET A 80 4.94 0.47 5.52
C MET A 80 5.26 -0.94 5.03
N HIS A 81 6.27 -1.07 4.16
CA HIS A 81 6.89 -2.34 3.74
C HIS A 81 5.91 -3.43 3.29
N ASN A 82 4.73 -3.03 2.84
CA ASN A 82 3.68 -3.96 2.49
C ASN A 82 3.76 -4.29 1.00
N THR A 83 4.54 -5.33 0.72
CA THR A 83 4.72 -5.89 -0.63
C THR A 83 3.40 -6.36 -1.21
N GLU A 84 2.52 -6.92 -0.37
CA GLU A 84 1.18 -7.36 -0.72
C GLU A 84 0.27 -6.17 -1.10
N PHE A 85 0.29 -5.09 -0.31
CA PHE A 85 -0.42 -3.85 -0.64
C PHE A 85 0.00 -3.32 -2.02
N CYS A 86 1.30 -3.28 -2.28
CA CYS A 86 1.84 -2.77 -3.53
C CYS A 86 1.49 -3.69 -4.71
N LEU A 87 1.55 -5.01 -4.52
CA LEU A 87 1.21 -6.01 -5.52
C LEU A 87 -0.27 -5.92 -5.93
N HIS A 88 -1.16 -5.66 -4.97
CA HIS A 88 -2.60 -5.51 -5.20
C HIS A 88 -3.04 -4.05 -5.49
N CYS A 89 -2.10 -3.15 -5.80
CA CYS A 89 -2.41 -1.76 -6.12
C CYS A 89 -2.75 -1.61 -7.60
N THR A 90 -4.01 -1.33 -7.92
CA THR A 90 -4.48 -1.09 -9.30
C THR A 90 -4.60 0.39 -9.65
N ARG A 91 -4.17 1.31 -8.78
CA ARG A 91 -4.35 2.76 -8.98
C ARG A 91 -3.38 3.36 -9.97
N LEU A 92 -3.90 4.17 -10.87
CA LEU A 92 -3.17 5.18 -11.64
C LEU A 92 -3.66 6.56 -11.19
N ARG A 93 -2.75 7.56 -11.15
CA ARG A 93 -3.08 8.92 -10.71
C ARG A 93 -2.77 9.91 -11.83
N LEU A 94 -3.49 11.03 -11.84
CA LEU A 94 -3.18 12.19 -12.67
C LEU A 94 -2.66 13.30 -11.74
N THR A 95 -1.49 13.85 -12.06
CA THR A 95 -0.93 14.99 -11.34
C THR A 95 -1.58 16.30 -11.80
N PRO A 96 -1.54 17.38 -11.00
CA PRO A 96 -2.13 18.67 -11.38
C PRO A 96 -1.52 19.28 -12.66
N ASP A 97 -0.25 19.00 -12.93
CA ASP A 97 0.49 19.37 -14.13
C ASP A 97 0.28 18.40 -15.31
N GLY A 98 -0.60 17.40 -15.14
CA GLY A 98 -1.13 16.60 -16.24
C GLY A 98 -0.29 15.38 -16.63
N TYR A 99 0.46 14.81 -15.69
CA TYR A 99 1.19 13.56 -15.87
C TYR A 99 0.44 12.38 -15.24
N LEU A 100 0.45 11.25 -15.92
CA LEU A 100 0.09 9.97 -15.33
C LEU A 100 1.19 9.51 -14.39
N LYS A 101 0.80 9.19 -13.15
CA LYS A 101 1.67 8.79 -12.04
C LYS A 101 1.31 7.36 -11.62
N PRO A 102 2.09 6.35 -12.05
CA PRO A 102 1.82 4.92 -11.78
C PRO A 102 1.86 4.54 -10.29
N CYS A 103 2.66 5.27 -9.51
CA CYS A 103 2.82 5.04 -8.07
C CYS A 103 2.83 6.38 -7.31
N LEU A 104 2.13 6.45 -6.18
CA LEU A 104 2.12 7.62 -5.30
C LEU A 104 3.54 8.02 -4.86
N MET A 105 4.38 7.01 -4.61
CA MET A 105 5.70 7.14 -4.01
C MET A 105 6.83 7.47 -4.99
N ARG A 106 6.56 7.51 -6.30
CA ARG A 106 7.61 7.64 -7.33
C ARG A 106 7.37 8.83 -8.24
N ASN A 107 8.42 9.58 -8.54
CA ASN A 107 8.38 10.69 -9.50
C ASN A 107 9.29 10.44 -10.71
N ASP A 108 9.99 9.31 -10.77
CA ASP A 108 10.95 8.96 -11.82
C ASP A 108 10.33 8.24 -13.03
N ASN A 109 9.02 7.98 -13.01
CA ASN A 109 8.30 7.26 -14.05
C ASN A 109 6.97 7.92 -14.46
N LEU A 110 6.91 9.25 -14.39
CA LEU A 110 5.77 10.03 -14.85
C LEU A 110 5.63 9.96 -16.38
N VAL A 111 4.38 9.94 -16.87
CA VAL A 111 4.08 9.92 -18.32
C VAL A 111 3.22 11.11 -18.67
N ASP A 112 3.66 11.96 -19.59
CA ASP A 112 2.92 13.13 -20.04
C ASP A 112 1.62 12.71 -20.75
N LEU A 113 0.48 13.17 -20.23
CA LEU A 113 -0.84 13.00 -20.84
C LEU A 113 -1.40 14.33 -21.36
N LEU A 114 -0.99 15.45 -20.78
CA LEU A 114 -1.52 16.77 -21.09
C LEU A 114 -1.15 17.21 -22.50
N THR A 115 0.08 16.95 -22.95
CA THR A 115 0.52 17.35 -24.29
C THR A 115 -0.29 16.65 -25.39
N PRO A 116 -0.45 15.31 -25.40
CA PRO A 116 -1.35 14.63 -26.33
C PRO A 116 -2.78 15.18 -26.33
N ILE A 117 -3.37 15.36 -25.15
CA ILE A 117 -4.75 15.87 -25.02
C ILE A 117 -4.88 17.27 -25.63
N ARG A 118 -3.95 18.18 -25.32
CA ARG A 118 -3.97 19.56 -25.86
C ARG A 118 -3.80 19.62 -27.37
N LYS A 119 -3.14 18.64 -27.97
CA LYS A 119 -3.00 18.50 -29.43
C LYS A 119 -4.19 17.82 -30.10
N GLY A 120 -5.17 17.34 -29.33
CA GLY A 120 -6.29 16.53 -29.83
C GLY A 120 -5.88 15.13 -30.29
N ASP A 121 -4.68 14.66 -29.91
CA ASP A 121 -4.14 13.36 -30.32
C ASP A 121 -4.56 12.27 -29.33
N LEU A 122 -5.71 11.66 -29.60
CA LEU A 122 -6.30 10.62 -28.74
C LEU A 122 -5.51 9.31 -28.76
N GLU A 123 -4.86 8.97 -29.87
CA GLU A 123 -4.03 7.76 -29.96
C GLU A 123 -2.76 7.90 -29.11
N ALA A 124 -2.10 9.06 -29.16
CA ALA A 124 -0.98 9.34 -28.25
C ALA A 124 -1.43 9.38 -26.78
N ALA A 125 -2.61 9.93 -26.48
CA ALA A 125 -3.16 9.90 -25.12
C ALA A 125 -3.42 8.47 -24.63
N ARG A 126 -4.00 7.61 -25.49
CA ARG A 126 -4.17 6.18 -25.21
C ARG A 126 -2.82 5.49 -24.99
N GLY A 127 -1.82 5.80 -25.81
CA GLY A 127 -0.44 5.33 -25.65
C GLY A 127 0.16 5.71 -24.30
N ALA A 128 -0.13 6.92 -23.79
CA ALA A 128 0.32 7.36 -22.48
C ALA A 128 -0.26 6.50 -21.34
N PHE A 129 -1.55 6.13 -21.39
CA PHE A 129 -2.17 5.23 -20.42
C PHE A 129 -1.56 3.83 -20.43
N LEU A 130 -1.32 3.27 -21.62
CA LEU A 130 -0.68 1.96 -21.78
C LEU A 130 0.74 1.97 -21.23
N ARG A 131 1.52 3.00 -21.57
CA ARG A 131 2.89 3.18 -21.08
C ARG A 131 2.92 3.33 -19.56
N ALA A 132 2.05 4.16 -18.98
CA ALA A 132 1.98 4.35 -17.54
C ALA A 132 1.63 3.05 -16.80
N THR A 133 0.75 2.23 -17.39
CA THR A 133 0.42 0.89 -16.87
C THR A 133 1.60 -0.07 -16.96
N GLN A 134 2.36 -0.07 -18.07
CA GLN A 134 3.56 -0.90 -18.24
C GLN A 134 4.70 -0.51 -17.28
N LEU A 135 4.83 0.78 -16.97
CA LEU A 135 5.83 1.29 -16.01
C LEU A 135 5.44 1.04 -14.55
N LYS A 136 4.25 0.52 -14.29
CA LYS A 136 3.75 0.28 -12.95
C LYS A 136 4.43 -0.93 -12.35
N GLU A 137 5.07 -0.72 -11.21
CA GLU A 137 5.65 -1.79 -10.39
C GLU A 137 5.44 -1.53 -8.89
N PRO A 138 5.49 -2.58 -8.05
CA PRO A 138 5.49 -2.43 -6.60
C PRO A 138 6.63 -1.52 -6.11
N PHE A 139 6.31 -0.52 -5.29
CA PHE A 139 7.32 0.32 -4.64
C PHE A 139 8.08 -0.47 -3.56
N PHE A 140 7.34 -1.11 -2.66
CA PHE A 140 7.90 -2.11 -1.76
C PHE A 140 7.91 -3.45 -2.49
N LYS A 141 9.11 -3.95 -2.77
CA LYS A 141 9.34 -5.25 -3.44
C LYS A 141 9.65 -6.31 -2.39
N ALA A 142 9.30 -7.57 -2.68
CA ALA A 142 9.70 -8.69 -1.84
C ALA A 142 11.23 -8.72 -1.69
N PRO A 143 11.76 -9.05 -0.49
CA PRO A 143 13.20 -9.23 -0.32
C PRO A 143 13.66 -10.31 -1.31
N GLN A 144 14.66 -9.99 -2.12
CA GLN A 144 15.21 -10.97 -3.05
C GLN A 144 15.97 -12.01 -2.24
N THR A 145 15.43 -13.22 -2.17
CA THR A 145 16.19 -14.37 -1.68
C THR A 145 17.34 -14.60 -2.64
N SER A 146 18.54 -14.16 -2.26
CA SER A 146 19.78 -14.61 -2.89
C SER A 146 19.92 -16.10 -2.59
N VAL A 147 19.39 -16.95 -3.47
CA VAL A 147 19.71 -18.38 -3.45
C VAL A 147 21.15 -18.50 -3.92
N GLY A 148 22.08 -18.48 -2.95
CA GLY A 148 23.47 -18.82 -3.19
C GLY A 148 23.55 -20.29 -3.59
N PHE A 149 23.57 -20.56 -4.89
CA PHE A 149 23.94 -21.87 -5.41
C PHE A 149 25.45 -22.05 -5.20
N GLN A 150 25.85 -22.56 -4.03
CA GLN A 150 27.18 -23.11 -3.86
C GLN A 150 27.20 -24.47 -4.57
N CYS A 151 27.67 -24.47 -5.81
CA CYS A 151 28.19 -25.69 -6.43
C CYS A 151 29.45 -26.11 -5.65
N SER A 152 29.29 -27.00 -4.67
CA SER A 152 30.40 -27.77 -4.11
C SER A 152 30.87 -28.75 -5.18
N GLY A 153 31.88 -28.34 -5.94
CA GLY A 153 32.63 -29.22 -6.81
C GLY A 153 33.28 -30.32 -5.97
N ALA A 154 32.84 -31.56 -6.17
CA ALA A 154 33.56 -32.74 -5.71
C ALA A 154 34.88 -32.81 -6.50
N GLY A 155 35.98 -32.47 -5.86
CA GLY A 155 37.32 -32.77 -6.38
C GLY A 155 37.57 -34.29 -6.32
N PRO A 156 38.23 -34.89 -7.32
CA PRO A 156 38.46 -36.32 -7.34
C PRO A 156 39.54 -36.71 -6.33
N ALA A 157 39.30 -37.82 -5.63
CA ALA A 157 40.30 -38.51 -4.84
C ALA A 157 41.16 -39.41 -5.74
N GLY A 158 42.48 -39.34 -5.56
CA GLY A 158 43.47 -40.24 -6.17
C GLY A 158 44.70 -39.45 -6.63
N GLY A 159 45.93 -39.82 -6.34
CA GLY A 159 46.51 -40.91 -5.55
C GLY A 159 48.02 -40.63 -5.40
#